data_AF-A0A0B1Q2J6-F1
#
_entry.id   AF-A0A0B1Q2J6-F1
#
_cell.length_a   1.000
_cell.length_b   1.000
_cell.length_c   1.000
_cell.angle_alpha   90.00
_cell.angle_beta   90.00
_cell.angle_gamma   90.00
#
_symmetry.space_group_name_H-M   'P 1'
#
loop_
_entity.id
_entity.type
_entity.pdbx_description
1 polymer ?
#
loop_
_entity_poly.entity_id
_entity_poly.type
_entity_poly.pdbx_seq_one_letter_code
_entity_poly.pdbx_strand_id
1 'polypeptide(L)'
;MRTANHIAMATIVVAVVVLGLKYIAFLVTGSVALYSDALESVVNVVASLAALWAINVSARPADADHPFGHHKAEYFSAVLEGVLITVAALLILREAWGAYLEPRTLDTPFKGMAINAVATAINGFWALFLLRQGKARRSPALLADGRHIMADVFTSVGVLGGLLLAVTTGWHVLDPLMAALVALNILREGVKVVTSSLSGLMDQAMDPQELDLVRDIISQQADGALEVHDLKTRHAGPAFFIEFHMVVPSTMTVGVSHAICDRIEDALQEGFPAARVLIHVEPEEEAKQTGVPVL
;
A
#
# COMPACT_ATOMS: atom_id res chain seq x y z
N MET A 1 -14.05 -10.51 11.43
CA MET A 1 -12.71 -10.49 12.06
C MET A 1 -12.05 -11.87 12.16
N ARG A 2 -12.63 -12.88 12.85
CA ARG A 2 -11.98 -14.20 13.02
C ARG A 2 -11.50 -14.85 11.71
N THR A 3 -12.32 -14.87 10.66
CA THR A 3 -11.91 -15.52 9.39
C THR A 3 -10.82 -14.76 8.63
N ALA A 4 -10.74 -13.43 8.76
CA ALA A 4 -9.70 -12.62 8.11
C ALA A 4 -8.32 -12.88 8.74
N ASN A 5 -8.24 -12.98 10.07
CA ASN A 5 -7.00 -13.36 10.76
C ASN A 5 -6.52 -14.77 10.38
N HIS A 6 -7.43 -15.73 10.20
CA HIS A 6 -7.04 -17.08 9.76
C HIS A 6 -6.48 -17.06 8.32
N ILE A 7 -7.07 -16.27 7.42
CA ILE A 7 -6.55 -16.13 6.04
C ILE A 7 -5.19 -15.43 6.05
N ALA A 8 -5.03 -14.34 6.82
CA ALA A 8 -3.75 -13.64 6.95
C ALA A 8 -2.66 -14.56 7.52
N MET A 9 -2.96 -15.32 8.57
CA MET A 9 -2.01 -16.29 9.14
C MET A 9 -1.68 -17.41 8.16
N ALA A 10 -2.67 -17.91 7.40
CA ALA A 10 -2.42 -18.89 6.34
C ALA A 10 -1.54 -18.31 5.22
N THR A 11 -1.73 -17.05 4.84
CA THR A 11 -0.88 -16.35 3.86
C THR A 11 0.57 -16.29 4.32
N ILE A 12 0.82 -15.98 5.60
CA ILE A 12 2.18 -15.95 6.16
C ILE A 12 2.81 -17.36 6.11
N VAL A 13 2.06 -18.40 6.48
CA VAL A 13 2.55 -19.79 6.41
C VAL A 13 2.91 -20.17 4.98
N VAL A 14 2.04 -19.86 4.01
CA VAL A 14 2.30 -20.12 2.58
C VAL A 14 3.56 -19.35 2.12
N ALA A 15 3.68 -18.08 2.49
CA ALA A 15 4.83 -17.25 2.14
C ALA A 15 6.15 -17.81 2.70
N VAL A 16 6.15 -18.31 3.95
CA VAL A 16 7.32 -18.95 4.56
C VAL A 16 7.69 -20.26 3.85
N VAL A 17 6.70 -21.08 3.48
CA VAL A 17 6.93 -22.31 2.71
C VAL A 17 7.54 -22.00 1.34
N VAL A 18 6.97 -21.02 0.63
CA VAL A 18 7.44 -20.59 -0.69
C VAL A 18 8.85 -20.00 -0.61
N LEU A 19 9.13 -19.17 0.40
CA LEU A 19 10.47 -18.68 0.68
C LEU A 19 11.46 -19.83 0.86
N GLY A 20 11.12 -20.84 1.67
CA GLY A 20 11.97 -22.01 1.86
C GLY A 20 12.27 -22.74 0.55
N LEU A 21 11.27 -22.93 -0.30
CA LEU A 21 11.44 -23.56 -1.62
C LEU A 21 12.32 -22.72 -2.55
N LYS A 22 12.06 -21.42 -2.68
CA LYS A 22 12.86 -20.51 -3.53
C LYS A 22 14.30 -20.41 -3.04
N TYR A 23 14.52 -20.38 -1.73
CA TYR A 23 15.86 -20.40 -1.15
C TYR A 23 16.61 -21.71 -1.43
N ILE A 24 15.94 -22.86 -1.33
CA ILE A 24 16.53 -24.15 -1.73
C ILE A 24 16.86 -24.16 -3.23
N ALA A 25 15.98 -23.63 -4.08
CA ALA A 25 16.22 -23.53 -5.52
C ALA A 25 17.46 -22.71 -5.84
N PHE A 26 17.66 -21.59 -5.15
CA PHE A 26 18.89 -20.80 -5.19
C PHE A 26 20.11 -21.61 -4.75
N LEU A 27 20.10 -22.22 -3.56
CA LEU A 27 21.25 -22.98 -3.04
C LEU A 27 21.68 -24.14 -3.95
N VAL A 28 20.72 -24.80 -4.59
CA VAL A 28 21.00 -25.94 -5.48
C VAL A 28 21.64 -25.49 -6.79
N THR A 29 21.39 -24.27 -7.24
CA THR A 29 21.80 -23.79 -8.58
C THR A 29 22.92 -22.77 -8.59
N GLY A 30 23.04 -21.96 -7.54
CA GLY A 30 23.90 -20.78 -7.52
C GLY A 30 23.45 -19.67 -8.49
N SER A 31 22.24 -19.74 -9.06
CA SER A 31 21.73 -18.74 -10.01
C SER A 31 21.44 -17.40 -9.33
N VAL A 32 21.87 -16.30 -9.97
CA VAL A 32 21.58 -14.95 -9.49
C VAL A 32 20.12 -14.58 -9.74
N ALA A 33 19.50 -15.12 -10.79
CA ALA A 33 18.08 -14.93 -11.04
C ALA A 33 17.20 -15.67 -10.01
N LEU A 34 17.57 -16.88 -9.58
CA LEU A 34 16.87 -17.55 -8.48
C LEU A 34 17.16 -16.90 -7.12
N TYR A 35 18.35 -16.30 -6.95
CA TYR A 35 18.67 -15.48 -5.79
C TYR A 35 17.75 -14.25 -5.68
N SER A 36 17.48 -13.55 -6.78
CA SER A 36 16.58 -12.39 -6.77
C SER A 36 15.17 -12.76 -6.33
N ASP A 37 14.66 -13.89 -6.82
CA ASP A 37 13.32 -14.38 -6.49
C ASP A 37 13.22 -14.85 -5.01
N ALA A 38 14.30 -15.42 -4.47
CA ALA A 38 14.40 -15.76 -3.05
C ALA A 38 14.44 -14.50 -2.17
N LEU A 39 15.23 -13.49 -2.54
CA LEU A 39 15.28 -12.22 -1.79
C LEU A 39 13.94 -11.48 -1.80
N GLU A 40 13.25 -11.45 -2.94
CA GLU A 40 11.89 -10.88 -3.05
C GLU A 40 10.95 -11.56 -2.05
N SER A 41 11.02 -12.89 -1.94
CA SER A 41 10.20 -13.64 -0.98
C SER A 41 10.56 -13.38 0.49
N VAL A 42 11.83 -13.10 0.81
CA VAL A 42 12.23 -12.64 2.15
C VAL A 42 11.56 -11.32 2.47
N VAL A 43 11.64 -10.36 1.54
CA VAL A 43 11.01 -9.05 1.71
C VAL A 43 9.51 -9.20 1.90
N ASN A 44 8.84 -10.03 1.10
CA ASN A 44 7.39 -10.27 1.20
C ASN A 44 6.98 -10.84 2.57
N VAL A 45 7.75 -11.79 3.12
CA VAL A 45 7.49 -12.35 4.46
C VAL A 45 7.67 -11.28 5.55
N VAL A 46 8.76 -10.52 5.51
CA VAL A 46 9.03 -9.47 6.50
C VAL A 46 8.00 -8.34 6.40
N ALA A 47 7.67 -7.90 5.20
CA ALA A 47 6.65 -6.90 4.93
C ALA A 47 5.27 -7.36 5.43
N SER A 48 4.90 -8.62 5.20
CA SER A 48 3.63 -9.18 5.71
C SER A 48 3.57 -9.18 7.25
N LEU A 49 4.68 -9.50 7.92
CA LEU A 49 4.77 -9.45 9.39
C LEU A 49 4.69 -8.01 9.91
N ALA A 50 5.38 -7.08 9.26
CA ALA A 50 5.34 -5.66 9.59
C ALA A 50 3.93 -5.07 9.37
N ALA A 51 3.27 -5.43 8.27
CA ALA A 51 1.91 -5.00 7.96
C ALA A 51 0.92 -5.53 8.98
N LEU A 52 1.02 -6.81 9.37
CA LEU A 52 0.19 -7.39 10.41
C LEU A 52 0.38 -6.65 11.75
N TRP A 53 1.63 -6.34 12.11
CA TRP A 53 1.91 -5.56 13.30
C TRP A 53 1.31 -4.14 13.20
N ALA A 54 1.51 -3.45 12.08
CA ALA A 54 1.03 -2.10 11.86
C ALA A 54 -0.49 -1.99 11.85
N ILE A 55 -1.22 -2.95 11.26
CA ILE A 55 -2.69 -3.01 11.31
C ILE A 55 -3.18 -3.15 12.77
N ASN A 56 -2.50 -3.97 13.57
CA ASN A 56 -2.87 -4.12 14.99
C ASN A 56 -2.56 -2.87 15.80
N VAL A 57 -1.53 -2.10 15.43
CA VAL A 57 -1.19 -0.83 16.06
C VAL A 57 -2.15 0.27 15.59
N SER A 58 -2.47 0.36 14.31
CA SER A 58 -3.35 1.39 13.72
C SER A 58 -4.80 1.29 14.18
N ALA A 59 -5.24 0.07 14.52
CA ALA A 59 -6.56 -0.19 15.09
C ALA A 59 -6.69 0.24 16.55
N ARG A 60 -5.59 0.64 17.23
CA ARG A 60 -5.68 1.16 18.60
C ARG A 60 -6.34 2.54 18.61
N PRO A 61 -7.30 2.77 19.52
CA PRO A 61 -7.93 4.07 19.66
C PRO A 61 -6.91 5.14 20.09
N ALA A 62 -7.33 6.40 20.07
CA ALA A 62 -6.55 7.50 20.61
C ALA A 62 -6.28 7.30 22.11
N ASP A 63 -5.08 7.65 22.53
CA ASP A 63 -4.65 7.66 23.93
C ASP A 63 -3.97 8.99 24.28
N ALA A 64 -3.48 9.10 25.52
CA ALA A 64 -2.87 10.35 26.01
C ALA A 64 -1.60 10.74 25.24
N ASP A 65 -0.83 9.76 24.76
CA ASP A 65 0.41 9.99 24.01
C ASP A 65 0.12 10.22 22.51
N HIS A 66 -1.01 9.73 22.00
CA HIS A 66 -1.46 9.87 20.61
C HIS A 66 -2.95 10.28 20.54
N PRO A 67 -3.28 11.57 20.76
CA PRO A 67 -4.68 12.06 20.80
C PRO A 67 -5.46 11.89 19.48
N PHE A 68 -4.74 11.80 18.36
CA PHE A 68 -5.33 11.58 17.03
C PHE A 68 -5.36 10.09 16.63
N GLY A 69 -4.95 9.19 17.52
CA GLY A 69 -4.86 7.76 17.25
C GLY A 69 -3.55 7.33 16.59
N HIS A 70 -3.45 6.03 16.33
CA HIS A 70 -2.24 5.37 15.82
C HIS A 70 -2.28 5.12 14.31
N HIS A 71 -3.18 5.79 13.59
CA HIS A 71 -3.53 5.44 12.21
C HIS A 71 -2.34 5.53 11.23
N LYS A 72 -1.37 6.42 11.50
CA LYS A 72 -0.15 6.56 10.68
C LYS A 72 0.80 5.35 10.75
N ALA A 73 0.61 4.41 11.68
CA ALA A 73 1.44 3.21 11.79
C ALA A 73 1.47 2.37 10.50
N GLU A 74 0.40 2.37 9.71
CA GLU A 74 0.33 1.68 8.41
C GLU A 74 1.35 2.24 7.40
N TYR A 75 1.51 3.57 7.36
CA TYR A 75 2.52 4.19 6.49
C TYR A 75 3.95 3.82 6.89
N PHE A 76 4.23 3.70 8.19
CA PHE A 76 5.55 3.25 8.64
C PHE A 76 5.88 1.84 8.16
N SER A 77 4.90 0.93 8.17
CA SER A 77 5.09 -0.42 7.61
C SER A 77 5.35 -0.37 6.11
N ALA A 78 4.59 0.44 5.37
CA ALA A 78 4.77 0.58 3.92
C ALA A 78 6.13 1.23 3.56
N VAL A 79 6.60 2.21 4.35
CA VAL A 79 7.96 2.75 4.21
C VAL A 79 9.01 1.68 4.48
N LEU A 80 8.85 0.89 5.55
CA LEU A 80 9.77 -0.21 5.87
C LEU A 80 9.84 -1.23 4.72
N GLU A 81 8.70 -1.64 4.19
CA GLU A 81 8.60 -2.52 3.02
C GLU A 81 9.33 -1.91 1.82
N GLY A 82 9.04 -0.67 1.45
CA GLY A 82 9.69 0.01 0.33
C GLY A 82 11.22 0.12 0.49
N VAL A 83 11.70 0.34 1.72
CA VAL A 83 13.14 0.32 2.04
C VAL A 83 13.73 -1.08 1.86
N LEU A 84 13.06 -2.13 2.37
CA LEU A 84 13.52 -3.51 2.22
C LEU A 84 13.56 -3.95 0.74
N ILE A 85 12.56 -3.57 -0.05
CA ILE A 85 12.51 -3.79 -1.51
C ILE A 85 13.72 -3.11 -2.17
N THR A 86 13.98 -1.84 -1.82
CA THR A 86 15.09 -1.06 -2.36
C THR A 86 16.44 -1.71 -2.02
N VAL A 87 16.63 -2.12 -0.76
CA VAL A 87 17.85 -2.81 -0.32
C VAL A 87 18.01 -4.15 -1.05
N ALA A 88 16.96 -4.95 -1.16
CA ALA A 88 16.99 -6.22 -1.88
C ALA A 88 17.39 -6.01 -3.35
N ALA A 89 16.80 -5.03 -4.03
CA ALA A 89 17.15 -4.68 -5.40
C ALA A 89 18.63 -4.28 -5.56
N LEU A 90 19.17 -3.48 -4.64
CA LEU A 90 20.60 -3.11 -4.64
C LEU A 90 21.51 -4.32 -4.40
N LEU A 91 21.12 -5.25 -3.52
CA LEU A 91 21.85 -6.50 -3.29
C LEU A 91 21.85 -7.40 -4.54
N ILE A 92 20.71 -7.48 -5.24
CA ILE A 92 20.60 -8.24 -6.49
C ILE A 92 21.47 -7.62 -7.57
N LEU A 93 21.44 -6.28 -7.74
CA LEU A 93 22.28 -5.58 -8.70
C LEU A 93 23.77 -5.80 -8.42
N ARG A 94 24.16 -5.80 -7.15
CA ARG A 94 25.54 -6.11 -6.74
C ARG A 94 25.94 -7.54 -7.12
N GLU A 95 25.08 -8.53 -6.83
CA GLU A 95 25.38 -9.93 -7.17
C GLU A 95 25.39 -10.15 -8.69
N ALA A 96 24.47 -9.53 -9.42
CA ALA A 96 24.42 -9.57 -10.88
C ALA A 96 25.68 -8.96 -11.51
N TRP A 97 26.17 -7.84 -10.97
CA TRP A 97 27.42 -7.24 -11.40
C TRP A 97 28.63 -8.16 -11.13
N GLY A 98 28.67 -8.80 -9.96
CA GLY A 98 29.70 -9.79 -9.63
C GLY A 98 29.70 -10.99 -10.58
N ALA A 99 28.53 -11.57 -10.85
CA ALA A 99 28.38 -12.70 -11.77
C ALA A 99 28.60 -12.32 -13.25
N TYR A 100 28.45 -11.04 -13.61
CA TYR A 100 28.83 -10.55 -14.92
C TYR A 100 30.36 -10.52 -15.10
N LEU A 101 31.09 -10.06 -14.07
CA LEU A 101 32.56 -9.99 -14.10
C LEU A 101 33.21 -11.38 -14.00
N GLU A 102 32.67 -12.25 -13.16
CA GLU A 102 33.13 -13.63 -12.97
C GLU A 102 31.96 -14.60 -13.22
N PRO A 103 31.72 -14.99 -14.50
CA PRO A 103 30.65 -15.90 -14.85
C PRO A 103 30.77 -17.22 -14.12
N ARG A 104 29.74 -17.55 -13.31
CA ARG A 104 29.66 -18.83 -12.60
C ARG A 104 28.90 -19.85 -13.46
N THR A 105 29.33 -21.10 -13.39
CA THR A 105 28.56 -22.21 -13.97
C THR A 105 27.35 -22.52 -13.09
N LEU A 106 26.19 -22.71 -13.71
CA LEU A 106 24.97 -23.08 -13.00
C LEU A 106 24.99 -24.57 -12.67
N ASP A 107 24.87 -24.91 -11.39
CA ASP A 107 24.85 -26.30 -10.94
C ASP A 107 23.44 -26.89 -11.03
N THR A 108 23.24 -27.92 -11.84
CA THR A 108 21.92 -28.60 -11.98
C THR A 108 20.72 -27.66 -12.21
N PRO A 109 20.77 -26.74 -13.20
CA PRO A 109 19.78 -25.66 -13.35
C PRO A 109 18.33 -26.16 -13.44
N PHE A 110 18.09 -27.27 -14.15
CA PHE A 110 16.75 -27.85 -14.28
C PHE A 110 16.13 -28.27 -12.94
N LYS A 111 16.93 -28.70 -11.97
CA LYS A 111 16.43 -29.10 -10.65
C LYS A 111 15.99 -27.87 -9.85
N GLY A 112 16.78 -26.81 -9.83
CA GLY A 112 16.38 -25.55 -9.17
C GLY A 112 15.17 -24.90 -9.84
N MET A 113 15.12 -24.90 -11.17
CA MET A 113 13.94 -24.42 -11.91
C MET A 113 12.68 -25.21 -11.56
N ALA A 114 12.75 -26.54 -11.43
CA ALA A 114 11.61 -27.34 -11.02
C ALA A 114 11.13 -27.00 -9.60
N ILE A 115 12.06 -26.80 -8.65
CA ILE A 115 11.73 -26.41 -7.28
C ILE A 115 11.07 -25.03 -7.26
N ASN A 116 11.64 -24.07 -7.98
CA ASN A 116 11.10 -22.72 -8.07
C ASN A 116 9.73 -22.70 -8.79
N ALA A 117 9.54 -23.52 -9.83
CA ALA A 117 8.25 -23.67 -10.49
C ALA A 117 7.17 -24.22 -9.53
N VAL A 118 7.51 -25.16 -8.64
CA VAL A 118 6.59 -25.63 -7.58
C VAL A 118 6.26 -24.49 -6.61
N ALA A 119 7.25 -23.72 -6.18
CA ALA A 119 7.04 -22.57 -5.31
C ALA A 119 6.11 -21.52 -5.96
N THR A 120 6.35 -21.21 -7.22
CA THR A 120 5.55 -20.31 -8.06
C THR A 120 4.12 -20.83 -8.23
N ALA A 121 3.94 -22.13 -8.43
CA ALA A 121 2.61 -22.75 -8.53
C ALA A 121 1.82 -22.67 -7.22
N ILE A 122 2.48 -22.82 -6.07
CA ILE A 122 1.87 -22.64 -4.75
C ILE A 122 1.39 -21.19 -4.59
N ASN A 123 2.24 -20.20 -4.90
CA ASN A 123 1.86 -18.78 -4.86
C ASN A 123 0.72 -18.48 -5.84
N GLY A 124 0.75 -19.04 -7.05
CA GLY A 124 -0.32 -18.88 -8.04
C GLY A 124 -1.65 -19.43 -7.57
N PHE A 125 -1.66 -20.63 -6.99
CA PHE A 125 -2.88 -21.21 -6.42
C PHE A 125 -3.41 -20.36 -5.26
N TRP A 126 -2.52 -19.91 -4.37
CA TRP A 126 -2.90 -19.08 -3.22
C TRP A 126 -3.44 -17.71 -3.66
N ALA A 127 -2.80 -17.06 -4.63
CA ALA A 127 -3.26 -15.80 -5.21
C ALA A 127 -4.66 -15.94 -5.83
N LEU A 128 -4.91 -17.00 -6.60
CA LEU A 128 -6.24 -17.27 -7.15
C LEU A 128 -7.29 -17.53 -6.06
N PHE A 129 -6.91 -18.22 -4.98
CA PHE A 129 -7.78 -18.41 -3.83
C PHE A 129 -8.13 -17.08 -3.15
N LEU A 130 -7.16 -16.21 -2.89
CA LEU A 130 -7.37 -14.87 -2.31
C LEU A 130 -8.26 -14.01 -3.20
N LEU A 131 -8.02 -13.99 -4.52
CA LEU A 131 -8.84 -13.23 -5.46
C LEU A 131 -10.29 -13.72 -5.49
N ARG A 132 -10.52 -15.03 -5.46
CA ARG A 132 -11.87 -15.61 -5.39
C ARG A 132 -12.57 -15.24 -4.08
N GLN A 133 -11.87 -15.39 -2.95
CA GLN A 133 -12.41 -15.07 -1.63
C GLN A 133 -12.66 -13.57 -1.47
N GLY A 134 -11.78 -12.73 -2.00
CA GLY A 134 -11.90 -11.27 -2.00
C GLY A 134 -13.13 -10.81 -2.79
N LYS A 135 -13.41 -11.42 -3.95
CA LYS A 135 -14.66 -11.16 -4.71
C LYS A 135 -15.89 -11.64 -3.95
N ALA A 136 -15.88 -12.88 -3.46
CA ALA A 136 -17.02 -13.48 -2.76
C ALA A 136 -17.39 -12.72 -1.47
N ARG A 137 -16.37 -12.17 -0.77
CA ARG A 137 -16.53 -11.45 0.50
C ARG A 137 -16.53 -9.94 0.34
N ARG A 138 -16.47 -9.41 -0.89
CA ARG A 138 -16.34 -7.97 -1.20
C ARG A 138 -15.27 -7.29 -0.34
N SER A 139 -14.11 -7.93 -0.19
CA SER A 139 -13.01 -7.45 0.65
C SER A 139 -11.91 -6.87 -0.24
N PRO A 140 -11.73 -5.53 -0.25
CA PRO A 140 -10.65 -4.88 -1.00
C PRO A 140 -9.26 -5.36 -0.56
N ALA A 141 -9.06 -5.58 0.74
CA ALA A 141 -7.80 -6.08 1.29
C ALA A 141 -7.40 -7.45 0.71
N LEU A 142 -8.31 -8.44 0.70
CA LEU A 142 -8.02 -9.76 0.11
C LEU A 142 -7.77 -9.69 -1.40
N LEU A 143 -8.41 -8.74 -2.10
CA LEU A 143 -8.17 -8.51 -3.52
C LEU A 143 -6.80 -7.87 -3.76
N ALA A 144 -6.39 -6.93 -2.91
CA ALA A 144 -5.08 -6.31 -2.96
C ALA A 144 -3.98 -7.34 -2.73
N ASP A 145 -4.07 -8.12 -1.64
CA ASP A 145 -3.12 -9.21 -1.34
C ASP A 145 -3.05 -10.23 -2.48
N GLY A 146 -4.21 -10.66 -3.00
CA GLY A 146 -4.26 -11.60 -4.12
C GLY A 146 -3.60 -11.06 -5.40
N ARG A 147 -3.72 -9.75 -5.69
CA ARG A 147 -3.03 -9.10 -6.81
C ARG A 147 -1.53 -8.98 -6.57
N HIS A 148 -1.12 -8.67 -5.35
CA HIS A 148 0.29 -8.59 -4.96
C HIS A 148 1.00 -9.93 -5.14
N ILE A 149 0.43 -11.03 -4.60
CA ILE A 149 1.00 -12.38 -4.79
C ILE A 149 0.96 -12.80 -6.27
N MET A 150 -0.05 -12.39 -7.03
CA MET A 150 -0.07 -12.65 -8.48
C MET A 150 1.05 -11.90 -9.21
N ALA A 151 1.41 -10.69 -8.78
CA ALA A 151 2.54 -9.96 -9.34
C ALA A 151 3.87 -10.71 -9.10
N ASP A 152 4.08 -11.24 -7.89
CA ASP A 152 5.22 -12.13 -7.57
C ASP A 152 5.25 -13.38 -8.47
N VAL A 153 4.09 -13.98 -8.75
CA VAL A 153 4.02 -15.12 -9.69
C VAL A 153 4.48 -14.71 -11.09
N PHE A 154 4.09 -13.54 -11.58
CA PHE A 154 4.53 -13.05 -12.88
C PHE A 154 6.04 -12.74 -12.91
N THR A 155 6.61 -12.17 -11.84
CA THR A 155 8.05 -11.93 -11.75
C THR A 155 8.83 -13.25 -11.67
N SER A 156 8.40 -14.22 -10.87
CA SER A 156 9.01 -15.56 -10.80
C SER A 156 8.93 -16.31 -12.13
N VAL A 157 7.80 -16.24 -12.86
CA VAL A 157 7.69 -16.82 -14.21
C VAL A 157 8.65 -16.13 -15.19
N GLY A 158 8.80 -14.81 -15.09
CA GLY A 158 9.78 -14.06 -15.89
C GLY A 158 11.22 -14.50 -15.62
N VAL A 159 11.57 -14.70 -14.34
CA VAL A 159 12.86 -15.24 -13.89
C VAL A 159 13.10 -16.66 -14.45
N LEU A 160 12.12 -17.55 -14.32
CA LEU A 160 12.20 -18.91 -14.85
C LEU A 160 12.37 -18.93 -16.39
N GLY A 161 11.64 -18.07 -17.10
CA GLY A 161 11.78 -17.90 -18.55
C GLY A 161 13.17 -17.40 -18.95
N GLY A 162 13.69 -16.40 -18.22
CA GLY A 162 15.04 -15.87 -18.40
C GLY A 162 16.12 -16.92 -18.17
N LEU A 163 15.99 -17.68 -17.07
CA LEU A 163 16.91 -18.78 -16.74
C LEU A 163 16.83 -19.92 -17.76
N LEU A 164 15.64 -20.27 -18.25
CA LEU A 164 15.49 -21.27 -19.31
C LEU A 164 16.29 -20.88 -20.55
N LEU A 165 16.16 -19.62 -20.98
CA LEU A 165 16.89 -19.08 -22.12
C LEU A 165 18.41 -19.09 -21.88
N ALA A 166 18.86 -18.74 -20.68
CA ALA A 166 20.28 -18.79 -20.31
C ALA A 166 20.85 -20.22 -20.42
N VAL A 167 20.10 -21.21 -19.94
CA VAL A 167 20.50 -22.63 -19.97
C VAL A 167 20.48 -23.20 -21.39
N THR A 168 19.47 -22.89 -22.20
CA THR A 168 19.36 -23.44 -23.57
C THR A 168 20.33 -22.81 -24.57
N THR A 169 20.67 -21.53 -24.38
CA THR A 169 21.63 -20.83 -25.25
C THR A 169 23.09 -21.05 -24.82
N GLY A 170 23.32 -21.47 -23.57
CA GLY A 170 24.65 -21.59 -22.98
C GLY A 170 25.32 -20.24 -22.68
N TRP A 171 24.59 -19.12 -22.81
CA TRP A 171 25.12 -17.79 -22.54
C TRP A 171 25.04 -17.49 -21.04
N HIS A 172 26.14 -17.73 -20.34
CA HIS A 172 26.25 -17.50 -18.90
C HIS A 172 25.96 -16.04 -18.47
N VAL A 173 26.07 -15.08 -19.38
CA VAL A 173 25.78 -13.65 -19.15
C VAL A 173 24.26 -13.37 -19.06
N LEU A 174 23.41 -14.26 -19.58
CA LEU A 174 21.96 -14.03 -19.57
C LEU A 174 21.37 -14.10 -18.16
N ASP A 175 21.88 -14.97 -17.27
CA ASP A 175 21.42 -15.05 -15.87
C ASP A 175 21.61 -13.72 -15.10
N PRO A 176 22.82 -13.12 -15.04
CA PRO A 176 23.00 -11.82 -14.39
C PRO A 176 22.28 -10.68 -15.12
N LEU A 177 22.14 -10.72 -16.44
CA LEU A 177 21.40 -9.68 -17.18
C LEU A 177 19.91 -9.71 -16.86
N MET A 178 19.31 -10.90 -16.77
CA MET A 178 17.91 -11.06 -16.37
C MET A 178 17.71 -10.65 -14.92
N ALA A 179 18.60 -11.05 -14.02
CA ALA A 179 18.56 -10.63 -12.62
C ALA A 179 18.65 -9.10 -12.48
N ALA A 180 19.53 -8.44 -13.25
CA ALA A 180 19.64 -6.98 -13.25
C ALA A 180 18.37 -6.30 -13.77
N LEU A 181 17.76 -6.81 -14.84
CA LEU A 181 16.51 -6.26 -15.39
C LEU A 181 15.37 -6.37 -14.37
N VAL A 182 15.23 -7.53 -13.73
CA VAL A 182 14.25 -7.74 -12.66
C VAL A 182 14.52 -6.82 -11.48
N ALA A 183 15.77 -6.69 -11.05
CA ALA A 183 16.15 -5.81 -9.94
C ALA A 183 15.86 -4.33 -10.22
N LEU A 184 16.03 -3.85 -11.46
CA LEU A 184 15.66 -2.47 -11.82
C LEU A 184 14.15 -2.24 -11.74
N ASN A 185 13.35 -3.24 -12.15
CA ASN A 185 11.90 -3.17 -12.02
C ASN A 185 11.48 -3.15 -10.54
N ILE A 186 12.04 -4.06 -9.73
CA ILE A 186 11.82 -4.12 -8.27
C ILE A 186 12.23 -2.79 -7.61
N LEU A 187 13.37 -2.22 -7.99
CA LEU A 187 13.85 -0.93 -7.46
C LEU A 187 12.86 0.21 -7.74
N ARG A 188 12.31 0.27 -8.96
CA ARG A 188 11.29 1.26 -9.32
C ARG A 188 10.05 1.13 -8.46
N GLU A 189 9.56 -0.09 -8.24
CA GLU A 189 8.40 -0.33 -7.38
C GLU A 189 8.72 0.02 -5.91
N GLY A 190 9.90 -0.35 -5.41
CA GLY A 190 10.36 0.03 -4.07
C GLY A 190 10.38 1.55 -3.85
N VAL A 191 10.96 2.31 -4.78
CA VAL A 191 10.97 3.78 -4.71
C VAL A 191 9.57 4.35 -4.73
N LYS A 192 8.67 3.82 -5.57
CA LYS A 192 7.27 4.25 -5.66
C LYS A 192 6.50 3.98 -4.36
N VAL A 193 6.72 2.82 -3.72
CA VAL A 193 6.13 2.48 -2.42
C VAL A 193 6.63 3.44 -1.35
N VAL A 194 7.93 3.74 -1.30
CA VAL A 194 8.49 4.71 -0.34
C VAL A 194 7.89 6.09 -0.55
N THR A 195 7.89 6.62 -1.78
CA THR A 195 7.42 8.00 -2.03
C THR A 195 5.94 8.17 -1.72
N SER A 196 5.10 7.22 -2.12
CA SER A 196 3.66 7.25 -1.80
C SER A 196 3.39 7.15 -0.30
N SER A 197 4.15 6.31 0.42
CA SER A 197 3.98 6.15 1.87
C SER A 197 4.46 7.39 2.65
N LEU A 198 5.53 8.04 2.19
CA LEU A 198 6.01 9.30 2.77
C LEU A 198 4.98 10.43 2.58
N SER A 199 4.29 10.50 1.44
CA SER A 199 3.20 11.46 1.25
C SER A 199 2.08 11.28 2.27
N GLY A 200 1.71 10.04 2.59
CA GLY A 200 0.74 9.74 3.65
C GLY A 200 1.18 10.21 5.05
N LEU A 201 2.48 10.21 5.34
CA LEU A 201 3.00 10.77 6.60
C LEU A 201 2.92 12.29 6.66
N MET A 202 2.96 12.97 5.50
CA MET A 202 2.92 14.43 5.34
C MET A 202 1.50 15.00 5.24
N ASP A 203 0.47 14.29 5.71
CA ASP A 203 -0.93 14.73 5.70
C ASP A 203 -1.44 15.06 4.29
N GLN A 204 -1.23 14.13 3.36
CA GLN A 204 -1.77 14.22 2.00
C GLN A 204 -3.30 14.38 2.01
N ALA A 205 -3.79 15.28 1.15
CA ALA A 205 -5.22 15.51 0.95
C ALA A 205 -5.93 14.27 0.43
N MET A 206 -7.26 14.24 0.62
CA MET A 206 -8.12 13.19 0.06
C MET A 206 -8.01 13.14 -1.47
N ASP A 207 -8.36 11.97 -2.04
CA ASP A 207 -8.39 11.83 -3.48
C ASP A 207 -9.38 12.84 -4.09
N PRO A 208 -9.12 13.39 -5.29
CA PRO A 208 -9.95 14.44 -5.88
C PRO A 208 -11.43 14.11 -5.94
N GLN A 209 -11.78 12.86 -6.22
CA GLN A 209 -13.17 12.39 -6.29
C GLN A 209 -13.86 12.39 -4.91
N GLU A 210 -13.13 12.00 -3.86
CA GLU A 210 -13.65 12.04 -2.49
C GLU A 210 -13.78 13.48 -1.99
N LEU A 211 -12.81 14.33 -2.34
CA LEU A 211 -12.84 15.75 -2.01
C LEU A 211 -14.02 16.47 -2.67
N ASP A 212 -14.35 16.13 -3.92
CA ASP A 212 -15.53 16.67 -4.61
C ASP A 212 -16.83 16.20 -3.94
N LEU A 213 -16.90 14.93 -3.51
CA LEU A 213 -18.03 14.43 -2.73
C LEU A 213 -18.19 15.17 -1.39
N VAL A 214 -17.08 15.46 -0.69
CA VAL A 214 -17.09 16.28 0.54
C VAL A 214 -17.66 17.67 0.25
N ARG A 215 -17.24 18.32 -0.83
CA ARG A 215 -17.77 19.63 -1.24
C ARG A 215 -19.25 19.58 -1.54
N ASP A 216 -19.71 18.55 -2.24
CA ASP A 216 -21.13 18.37 -2.57
C ASP A 216 -21.98 18.18 -1.31
N ILE A 217 -21.52 17.35 -0.36
CA ILE A 217 -22.21 17.15 0.93
C ILE A 217 -22.30 18.47 1.70
N ILE A 218 -21.19 19.18 1.85
CA ILE A 218 -21.15 20.47 2.54
C ILE A 218 -22.12 21.45 1.86
N SER A 219 -22.08 21.58 0.54
CA SER A 219 -22.94 22.51 -0.20
C SER A 219 -24.43 22.20 -0.05
N GLN A 220 -24.82 20.93 0.09
CA GLN A 220 -26.21 20.53 0.26
C GLN A 220 -26.72 20.73 1.70
N GLN A 221 -25.82 20.61 2.68
CA GLN A 221 -26.18 20.62 4.10
C GLN A 221 -25.90 21.97 4.80
N ALA A 222 -25.17 22.89 4.17
CA ALA A 222 -24.82 24.18 4.76
C ALA A 222 -25.93 25.25 4.70
N ASP A 223 -27.21 24.86 4.60
CA ASP A 223 -28.32 25.83 4.64
C ASP A 223 -28.32 26.68 5.91
N GLY A 224 -28.34 28.00 5.75
CA GLY A 224 -28.16 28.99 6.81
C GLY A 224 -26.72 29.48 7.04
N ALA A 225 -25.70 28.82 6.45
CA ALA A 225 -24.36 29.37 6.37
C ALA A 225 -24.23 30.34 5.19
N LEU A 226 -23.42 31.38 5.35
CA LEU A 226 -23.13 32.38 4.31
C LEU A 226 -22.03 31.90 3.37
N GLU A 227 -21.00 31.26 3.91
CA GLU A 227 -19.83 30.80 3.16
C GLU A 227 -19.19 29.61 3.88
N VAL A 228 -18.59 28.69 3.12
CA VAL A 228 -17.63 27.70 3.63
C VAL A 228 -16.33 27.86 2.87
N HIS A 229 -15.22 27.98 3.61
CA HIS A 229 -13.91 28.22 3.02
C HIS A 229 -12.79 27.50 3.80
N ASP A 230 -11.57 27.53 3.24
CA ASP A 230 -10.36 26.90 3.80
C ASP A 230 -10.55 25.40 4.12
N LEU A 231 -11.26 24.68 3.25
CA LEU A 231 -11.43 23.23 3.34
C LEU A 231 -10.08 22.52 3.22
N LYS A 232 -9.62 22.00 4.36
CA LYS A 232 -8.45 21.14 4.49
C LYS A 232 -8.92 19.72 4.73
N THR A 233 -8.34 18.79 3.99
CA THR A 233 -8.54 17.38 4.23
C THR A 233 -7.18 16.72 4.38
N ARG A 234 -7.13 15.66 5.18
CA ARG A 234 -5.99 14.77 5.23
C ARG A 234 -6.42 13.34 5.51
N HIS A 235 -5.64 12.41 5.01
CA HIS A 235 -5.86 10.99 5.21
C HIS A 235 -4.80 10.40 6.14
N ALA A 236 -5.22 9.61 7.13
CA ALA A 236 -4.31 8.84 7.97
C ALA A 236 -4.81 7.41 8.15
N GLY A 237 -4.18 6.44 7.47
CA GLY A 237 -4.58 5.03 7.55
C GLY A 237 -6.05 4.87 7.15
N PRO A 238 -6.94 4.34 8.00
CA PRO A 238 -8.38 4.26 7.69
C PRO A 238 -9.19 5.53 8.04
N ALA A 239 -8.57 6.55 8.66
CA ALA A 239 -9.26 7.73 9.16
C ALA A 239 -9.12 8.92 8.20
N PHE A 240 -10.22 9.68 8.05
CA PHE A 240 -10.23 10.95 7.34
C PHE A 240 -10.32 12.09 8.33
N PHE A 241 -9.61 13.18 8.09
CA PHE A 241 -9.77 14.42 8.86
C PHE A 241 -10.21 15.51 7.89
N ILE A 242 -11.31 16.17 8.23
CA ILE A 242 -11.92 17.22 7.42
C ILE A 242 -12.05 18.44 8.31
N GLU A 243 -11.39 19.52 7.94
CA GLU A 243 -11.35 20.76 8.71
C GLU A 243 -11.70 21.91 7.78
N PHE A 244 -12.66 22.75 8.17
CA PHE A 244 -13.03 23.93 7.38
C PHE A 244 -13.66 25.01 8.25
N HIS A 245 -13.75 26.20 7.68
CA HIS A 245 -14.40 27.34 8.30
C HIS A 245 -15.80 27.52 7.71
N MET A 246 -16.78 27.76 8.57
CA MET A 246 -18.16 28.03 8.19
C MET A 246 -18.58 29.40 8.71
N VAL A 247 -18.88 30.30 7.79
CA VAL A 247 -19.30 31.67 8.08
C VAL A 247 -20.81 31.72 8.27
N VAL A 248 -21.26 32.34 9.36
CA VAL A 248 -22.68 32.53 9.68
C VAL A 248 -22.96 33.99 10.05
N PRO A 249 -24.22 34.46 9.97
CA PRO A 249 -24.57 35.81 10.40
C PRO A 249 -24.17 36.05 11.87
N SER A 250 -23.58 37.21 12.17
CA SER A 250 -23.11 37.55 13.53
C SER A 250 -24.22 37.60 14.59
N THR A 251 -25.48 37.69 14.15
CA THR A 251 -26.67 37.65 15.01
C THR A 251 -27.18 36.24 15.30
N MET A 252 -26.63 35.22 14.63
CA MET A 252 -27.00 33.82 14.82
C MET A 252 -26.55 33.35 16.20
N THR A 253 -27.48 32.76 16.96
CA THR A 253 -27.15 32.18 18.26
C THR A 253 -26.28 30.93 18.09
N VAL A 254 -25.39 30.66 19.05
CA VAL A 254 -24.52 29.47 19.06
C VAL A 254 -25.30 28.17 18.87
N GLY A 255 -26.52 28.05 19.42
CA GLY A 255 -27.33 26.84 19.25
C GLY A 255 -27.81 26.61 17.81
N VAL A 256 -28.07 27.69 17.06
CA VAL A 256 -28.50 27.58 15.65
C VAL A 256 -27.31 27.26 14.76
N SER A 257 -26.15 27.89 14.98
CA SER A 257 -24.94 27.56 14.22
C SER A 257 -24.46 26.14 14.52
N HIS A 258 -24.54 25.68 15.78
CA HIS A 258 -24.24 24.30 16.15
C HIS A 258 -25.14 23.29 15.42
N ALA A 259 -26.43 23.58 15.27
CA ALA A 259 -27.34 22.70 14.52
C ALA A 259 -26.99 22.59 13.03
N ILE A 260 -26.38 23.63 12.44
CA ILE A 260 -25.84 23.56 11.07
C ILE A 260 -24.59 22.67 11.06
N CYS A 261 -23.69 22.83 12.04
CA CYS A 261 -22.53 21.95 12.19
C CYS A 261 -22.94 20.49 12.32
N ASP A 262 -23.84 20.15 13.25
CA ASP A 262 -24.32 18.78 13.49
C ASP A 262 -24.84 18.15 12.19
N ARG A 263 -25.64 18.89 11.41
CA ARG A 263 -26.18 18.39 10.14
C ARG A 263 -25.10 18.10 9.10
N ILE A 264 -24.07 18.95 9.01
CA ILE A 264 -22.95 18.73 8.09
C ILE A 264 -22.08 17.56 8.60
N GLU A 265 -21.81 17.50 9.90
CA GLU A 265 -21.03 16.43 10.52
C GLU A 265 -21.70 15.06 10.33
N ASP A 266 -23.00 14.96 10.59
CA ASP A 266 -23.78 13.73 10.40
C ASP A 266 -23.73 13.27 8.94
N ALA A 267 -23.96 14.17 7.98
CA ALA A 267 -23.94 13.83 6.56
C ALA A 267 -22.53 13.43 6.06
N LEU A 268 -21.49 14.08 6.57
CA LEU A 268 -20.10 13.68 6.28
C LEU A 268 -19.76 12.33 6.92
N GLN A 269 -20.25 12.03 8.13
CA GLN A 269 -20.06 10.71 8.77
C GLN A 269 -20.85 9.60 8.07
N GLU A 270 -22.02 9.90 7.50
CA GLU A 270 -22.76 8.94 6.66
C GLU A 270 -22.00 8.60 5.37
N GLY A 271 -21.43 9.61 4.70
CA GLY A 271 -20.60 9.40 3.50
C GLY A 271 -19.23 8.78 3.81
N PHE A 272 -18.64 9.13 4.94
CA PHE A 272 -17.31 8.73 5.37
C PHE A 272 -17.34 8.29 6.86
N PRO A 273 -17.67 7.02 7.17
CA PRO A 273 -17.87 6.53 8.54
C PRO A 273 -16.68 6.67 9.50
N ALA A 274 -15.47 6.89 8.97
CA ALA A 274 -14.25 7.10 9.75
C ALA A 274 -13.74 8.55 9.69
N ALA A 275 -14.56 9.49 9.23
CA ALA A 275 -14.23 10.90 9.18
C ALA A 275 -14.32 11.55 10.58
N ARG A 276 -13.31 12.34 10.90
CA ARG A 276 -13.31 13.30 12.00
C ARG A 276 -13.42 14.68 11.40
N VAL A 277 -14.51 15.36 11.72
CA VAL A 277 -14.83 16.67 11.19
C VAL A 277 -14.57 17.70 12.28
N LEU A 278 -13.96 18.83 11.91
CA LEU A 278 -13.84 20.01 12.76
C LEU A 278 -14.34 21.22 11.97
N ILE A 279 -15.42 21.81 12.43
CA ILE A 279 -16.02 23.00 11.83
C ILE A 279 -15.72 24.20 12.71
N HIS A 280 -14.94 25.15 12.19
CA HIS A 280 -14.75 26.43 12.87
C HIS A 280 -15.83 27.41 12.42
N VAL A 281 -16.73 27.78 13.33
CA VAL A 281 -17.78 28.76 13.05
C VAL A 281 -17.22 30.18 13.17
N GLU A 282 -17.38 30.97 12.11
CA GLU A 282 -16.89 32.34 12.03
C GLU A 282 -18.06 33.33 11.76
N PRO A 283 -17.97 34.58 12.24
CA PRO A 283 -18.95 35.61 11.95
C PRO A 283 -18.83 36.14 10.51
N GLU A 284 -19.86 36.85 10.04
CA GLU A 284 -19.95 37.36 8.66
C GLU A 284 -18.77 38.24 8.20
N GLU A 285 -18.06 38.87 9.14
CA GLU A 285 -16.90 39.71 8.89
C GLU A 285 -15.68 38.94 8.33
N GLU A 286 -15.60 37.63 8.58
CA GLU A 286 -14.52 36.75 8.12
C GLU A 286 -14.82 36.12 6.74
N ALA A 287 -15.92 36.51 6.09
CA ALA A 287 -16.24 36.08 4.74
C ALA A 287 -15.12 36.49 3.76
N LYS A 288 -14.52 35.51 3.08
CA LYS A 288 -13.44 35.76 2.11
C LYS A 288 -13.98 36.23 0.77
N GLN A 289 -15.25 35.95 0.47
CA GLN A 289 -15.94 36.48 -0.69
C GLN A 289 -16.57 37.85 -0.41
N THR A 290 -15.74 38.90 -0.35
CA THR A 290 -16.21 40.29 -0.41
C THR A 290 -15.94 40.89 -1.79
N GLY A 291 -16.91 40.77 -2.71
CA GLY A 291 -16.87 41.42 -4.02
C GLY A 291 -18.13 41.14 -4.84
N VAL A 292 -18.64 42.16 -5.55
CA VAL A 292 -19.78 42.01 -6.48
C VAL A 292 -19.41 40.96 -7.53
N PRO A 293 -20.21 39.88 -7.72
CA PRO A 293 -20.00 38.98 -8.84
C PRO A 293 -20.26 39.79 -10.12
N VAL A 294 -19.19 40.09 -10.85
CA VAL A 294 -19.33 40.60 -12.22
C VAL A 294 -19.78 39.39 -13.05
N LEU A 295 -21.07 39.38 -13.36
CA LEU A 295 -21.72 38.41 -14.26
C LEU A 295 -21.04 38.36 -15.63
#